data_AF-A0A527Y3P3-F1
#
_entry.id   AF-A0A527Y3P3-F1
#
_cell.length_a   1.000
_cell.length_b   1.000
_cell.length_c   1.000
_cell.angle_alpha   90.00
_cell.angle_beta   90.00
_cell.angle_gamma   90.00
#
_symmetry.space_group_name_H-M   'P 1'
#
loop_
_entity.id
_entity.type
_entity.pdbx_description
1 polymer ?
#
loop_
_entity_poly.entity_id
_entity_poly.type
_entity_poly.pdbx_seq_one_letter_code
_entity_poly.pdbx_strand_id
1 'polypeptide(L)' 'DAGISAGPYKVTTNEPGVRHGGERFANYWQGDKMGHADQIEIIVINDATARTSALQGGQVNMINRVEPKIV' A
#
# COMPACT_ATOMS: atom_id res chain seq x y z
N ASP A 1 -6.87 8.40 -15.05
CA ASP A 1 -5.51 8.58 -15.58
C ASP A 1 -4.58 7.45 -15.16
N ALA A 2 -3.62 7.09 -16.02
CA ALA A 2 -2.77 5.90 -15.88
C ALA A 2 -1.66 6.01 -14.80
N GLY A 3 -1.51 7.15 -14.12
CA GLY A 3 -0.56 7.32 -13.01
C GLY A 3 0.90 7.01 -13.38
N ILE A 4 1.41 7.65 -14.44
CA ILE A 4 2.77 7.42 -14.93
C ILE A 4 3.80 8.06 -13.99
N SER A 5 4.73 7.25 -13.48
CA SER A 5 5.80 7.70 -12.59
C SER A 5 7.11 6.96 -12.88
N ALA A 6 8.21 7.44 -12.29
CA ALA A 6 9.51 6.77 -12.32
C ALA A 6 9.74 5.86 -11.10
N GLY A 7 8.67 5.41 -10.43
CA GLY A 7 8.73 4.52 -9.26
C GLY A 7 8.73 3.03 -9.61
N PRO A 8 8.90 2.15 -8.60
CA PRO A 8 8.99 0.69 -8.81
C PRO A 8 7.66 0.00 -9.10
N TYR A 9 6.52 0.68 -8.99
CA TYR A 9 5.19 0.09 -9.18
C TYR A 9 4.37 0.88 -10.20
N LYS A 10 3.73 0.14 -11.12
CA LYS A 10 2.75 0.67 -12.07
C LYS A 10 1.37 0.68 -11.41
N VAL A 11 0.63 1.78 -11.51
CA VAL A 11 -0.75 1.85 -11.01
C VAL A 11 -1.65 0.90 -11.80
N THR A 12 -2.35 0.01 -11.10
CA THR A 12 -3.32 -0.91 -11.70
C THR A 12 -4.76 -0.57 -11.29
N THR A 13 -4.95 -0.02 -10.11
CA THR A 13 -6.25 0.43 -9.61
C THR A 13 -6.09 1.78 -8.93
N ASN A 14 -7.00 2.70 -9.23
CA ASN A 14 -7.08 4.00 -8.57
C ASN A 14 -8.55 4.34 -8.30
N GLU A 15 -9.00 4.04 -7.10
CA GLU A 15 -10.34 4.34 -6.58
C GLU A 15 -10.17 5.34 -5.43
N PRO A 16 -10.21 6.66 -5.72
CA PRO A 16 -9.95 7.68 -4.72
C PRO A 16 -10.82 7.51 -3.47
N GLY A 17 -10.16 7.46 -2.31
CA GLY A 17 -10.83 7.28 -1.01
C GLY A 17 -11.24 5.84 -0.67
N VAL A 18 -10.97 4.89 -1.56
CA VAL A 18 -11.28 3.46 -1.37
C VAL A 18 -10.00 2.63 -1.41
N ARG A 19 -9.34 2.60 -2.57
CA ARG A 19 -8.21 1.71 -2.81
C ARG A 19 -7.29 2.16 -3.94
N HIS A 20 -6.00 1.90 -3.78
CA HIS A 20 -4.98 2.05 -4.82
C HIS A 20 -4.16 0.75 -4.94
N GLY A 21 -4.06 0.23 -6.17
CA GLY A 21 -3.30 -0.99 -6.47
C GLY A 21 -2.09 -0.70 -7.34
N GLY A 22 -0.99 -1.41 -7.07
CA GLY A 22 0.24 -1.32 -7.85
C GLY A 22 0.88 -2.68 -8.11
N GLU A 23 1.37 -2.89 -9.33
CA GLU A 23 2.15 -4.07 -9.73
C GLU A 23 3.61 -3.66 -9.94
N ARG A 24 4.54 -4.53 -9.53
CA ARG A 24 5.98 -4.27 -9.71
C ARG A 24 6.31 -4.07 -11.18
N PHE A 25 7.03 -2.99 -11.48
CA PHE A 25 7.56 -2.74 -12.81
C PHE A 25 8.86 -3.53 -13.01
N ALA A 26 8.81 -4.53 -13.90
CA ALA A 26 9.94 -5.45 -14.15
C ALA A 26 11.24 -4.73 -14.53
N ASN A 27 11.14 -3.60 -15.23
CA ASN A 27 12.30 -2.85 -15.72
C ASN A 27 12.64 -1.64 -14.83
N TYR A 28 12.31 -1.70 -13.54
CA TYR A 28 12.67 -0.63 -12.61
C TYR A 28 14.19 -0.56 -12.45
N TRP A 29 14.75 0.64 -12.64
CA TRP A 29 16.19 0.90 -12.68
C TRP A 29 16.96 0.58 -11.38
N GLN A 30 16.25 0.42 -10.24
CA GLN A 30 16.80 -0.07 -8.98
C GLN A 30 16.12 -1.37 -8.50
N GLY A 31 15.77 -2.26 -9.43
CA GLY A 31 15.05 -3.52 -9.13
C GLY A 31 15.74 -4.40 -8.08
N ASP A 32 17.08 -4.33 -7.96
CA ASP A 32 17.84 -5.08 -6.96
C ASP A 32 17.77 -4.48 -5.55
N LYS A 33 17.38 -3.20 -5.42
CA LYS A 33 17.39 -2.45 -4.15
C LYS A 33 16.01 -2.11 -3.60
N MET A 34 14.98 -2.10 -4.45
CA MET A 34 13.62 -1.68 -4.08
C MET A 34 12.56 -2.43 -4.89
N GLY A 35 11.30 -2.34 -4.44
CA GLY A 35 10.17 -2.95 -5.13
C GLY A 35 10.15 -4.47 -4.97
N HIS A 36 10.37 -4.96 -3.74
CA HIS A 36 10.51 -6.41 -3.48
C HIS A 36 9.19 -7.18 -3.54
N ALA A 37 8.05 -6.52 -3.32
CA ALA A 37 6.75 -7.16 -3.43
C ALA A 37 6.33 -7.20 -4.90
N ASP A 38 5.66 -8.27 -5.32
CA ASP A 38 5.10 -8.37 -6.68
C ASP A 38 3.91 -7.42 -6.86
N GLN A 39 3.14 -7.22 -5.79
CA GLN A 39 1.99 -6.34 -5.74
C GLN A 39 1.95 -5.55 -4.43
N ILE A 40 1.48 -4.32 -4.51
CA ILE A 40 1.11 -3.50 -3.36
C ILE A 40 -0.34 -3.07 -3.47
N GLU A 41 -1.03 -3.02 -2.33
CA GLU A 41 -2.39 -2.50 -2.22
C GLU A 41 -2.45 -1.53 -1.03
N ILE A 42 -2.98 -0.35 -1.29
CA ILE A 42 -3.24 0.68 -0.28
C ILE A 42 -4.74 0.82 -0.17
N ILE A 43 -5.30 0.40 0.96
CA ILE A 43 -6.72 0.57 1.27
C ILE A 43 -6.91 1.71 2.27
N VAL A 44 -8.01 2.44 2.12
CA VAL A 44 -8.33 3.57 3.00
C VAL A 44 -9.24 3.09 4.14
N ILE A 45 -8.69 3.03 5.35
CA ILE A 45 -9.45 2.75 6.58
C ILE A 45 -9.37 3.98 7.49
N ASN A 46 -10.45 4.77 7.49
CA ASN A 46 -10.52 6.04 8.22
C ASN A 46 -10.56 5.83 9.74
N ASP A 47 -11.33 4.84 10.21
CA ASP A 47 -11.45 4.54 11.63
C ASP A 47 -10.15 3.91 12.18
N ALA A 48 -9.61 4.50 13.25
CA ALA A 48 -8.33 4.07 13.82
C ALA A 48 -8.40 2.70 14.51
N THR A 49 -9.55 2.38 15.12
CA THR A 49 -9.78 1.09 15.77
C THR A 49 -9.86 -0.03 14.73
N ALA A 50 -10.60 0.20 13.64
CA ALA A 50 -10.71 -0.72 12.52
C ALA A 50 -9.35 -0.93 11.84
N ARG A 51 -8.56 0.13 11.64
CA ARG A 51 -7.22 0.03 11.05
C ARG A 51 -6.27 -0.80 11.93
N THR A 52 -6.32 -0.60 13.24
CA THR A 52 -5.53 -1.40 14.18
C THR A 52 -5.98 -2.86 14.21
N SER A 53 -7.29 -3.10 14.21
CA SER A 53 -7.88 -4.45 14.17
C SER A 53 -7.52 -5.18 12.88
N ALA A 54 -7.50 -4.48 11.74
CA ALA A 54 -7.10 -5.04 10.45
C ALA A 54 -5.63 -5.51 10.47
N LEU A 55 -4.73 -4.76 11.12
CA LEU A 55 -3.35 -5.20 11.31
C LEU A 55 -3.27 -6.42 12.22
N GLN A 56 -3.94 -6.39 13.38
CA GLN A 56 -3.93 -7.50 14.34
C GLN A 56 -4.54 -8.79 13.75
N GLY A 57 -5.57 -8.65 12.92
CA GLY A 57 -6.22 -9.75 12.20
C GLY A 57 -5.49 -10.19 10.92
N GLY A 58 -4.36 -9.57 10.57
CA GLY A 58 -3.57 -9.93 9.39
C GLY A 58 -4.22 -9.55 8.05
N GLN A 59 -5.28 -8.73 8.04
CA GLN A 59 -5.91 -8.23 6.82
C GLN A 59 -4.99 -7.26 6.06
N VAL A 60 -4.09 -6.58 6.77
CA VAL A 60 -3.07 -5.70 6.20
C VAL A 60 -1.71 -6.02 6.79
N ASN A 61 -0.65 -5.83 6.01
CA ASN A 61 0.73 -6.07 6.48
C ASN A 61 1.32 -4.88 7.23
N MET A 62 0.85 -3.66 6.95
CA MET A 62 1.36 -2.42 7.53
C MET A 62 0.23 -1.39 7.65
N ILE A 63 0.30 -0.53 8.67
CA ILE A 63 -0.60 0.61 8.83
C ILE A 63 0.20 1.87 9.15
N ASN A 64 -0.38 3.03 8.82
CA ASN A 64 0.08 4.32 9.30
C ASN A 64 -0.70 4.73 10.57
N ARG A 65 -0.13 5.66 11.34
CA ARG A 65 -0.79 6.30 12.50
C ARG A 65 -1.37 5.30 13.50
N VAL A 66 -0.49 4.56 14.17
CA VAL A 66 -0.85 3.75 15.35
C VAL A 66 -1.18 4.71 16.50
N GLU A 67 -2.31 4.51 17.17
CA GLU A 67 -2.67 5.37 18.30
C GLU A 67 -1.74 5.12 19.50
N PRO A 68 -1.19 6.18 20.13
CA PRO A 68 -0.30 6.04 21.28
C PRO A 68 -0.94 5.33 22.49
N LYS A 69 -2.27 5.29 22.59
CA LYS A 69 -2.98 4.60 23.68
C LYS A 69 -2.98 3.07 23.54
N ILE A 70 -2.55 2.57 22.39
CA ILE A 70 -2.53 1.13 22.07
C ILE A 70 -1.17 0.50 22.38
N VAL A 71 -0.10 1.31 22.54
CA VAL A 71 1.25 0.84 22.94
C VAL A 71 1.45 0.84 24.44
#